data_AF-A0A2S3WIY6-F1
#
_entry.id   AF-A0A2S3WIY6-F1
#
_cell.length_a   1.000
_cell.length_b   1.000
_cell.length_c   1.000
_cell.angle_alpha   90.00
_cell.angle_beta   90.00
_cell.angle_gamma   90.00
#
_symmetry.space_group_name_H-M   'P 1'
#
loop_
_entity.id
_entity.type
_entity.pdbx_description
1 polymer ?
#
loop_
_entity_poly.entity_id
_entity_poly.type
_entity_poly.pdbx_seq_one_letter_code
_entity_poly.pdbx_strand_id
1 'polypeptide(L)'
;MADEQLDENTPNTEEAGSEDLGTRVQVLEEQLAAAKDQSLRAVADLQNVRRRAEQDVEKAHKFALEKFASDLLPVIDSLERGLELSSADDETIKPMRDGIELTLKMFSDTLKRYNLEAIDPHGEPFNAEHHQAMAMQESADVEPNSVLKVFQKGYMLNGRLLRPAMVVVSKAPAAAQPSINEQA
;
A
#
# COMPACT_ATOMS: atom_id res chain seq x y z
N MET A 1 16.58 14.25 106.54
CA MET A 1 15.12 14.13 106.33
C MET A 1 14.70 15.42 105.67
N ALA A 2 14.09 15.50 104.50
CA ALA A 2 13.85 14.64 103.36
C ALA A 2 13.63 15.63 102.19
N ASP A 3 13.37 15.13 100.99
CA ASP A 3 12.81 15.85 99.83
C ASP A 3 13.77 16.70 98.99
N GLU A 4 13.74 16.68 97.66
CA GLU A 4 13.05 15.87 96.64
C GLU A 4 13.64 16.37 95.32
N GLN A 5 14.40 15.54 94.59
CA GLN A 5 14.83 15.87 93.23
C GLN A 5 14.24 14.82 92.28
N LEU A 6 13.13 15.21 91.67
CA LEU A 6 12.53 14.58 90.51
C LEU A 6 13.43 14.90 89.30
N ASP A 7 14.16 13.89 88.83
CA ASP A 7 14.89 13.96 87.57
C ASP A 7 13.95 13.46 86.45
N GLU A 8 13.32 14.41 85.75
CA GLU A 8 12.55 14.19 84.54
C GLU A 8 13.49 13.81 83.39
N ASN A 9 13.79 12.53 83.24
CA ASN A 9 14.33 12.00 81.99
C ASN A 9 13.17 11.52 81.12
N THR A 10 12.63 12.41 80.29
CA THR A 10 11.68 12.08 79.24
C THR A 10 12.48 11.90 77.94
N PRO A 11 12.64 10.69 77.40
CA PRO A 11 13.37 10.50 76.16
C PRO A 11 12.48 10.94 74.99
N ASN A 12 12.86 12.06 74.37
CA ASN A 12 12.84 12.36 72.94
C ASN A 12 11.93 11.46 72.05
N THR A 13 10.62 11.55 72.21
CA THR A 13 9.64 10.77 71.41
C THR A 13 9.19 11.51 70.14
N GLU A 14 9.49 12.81 70.03
CA GLU A 14 9.02 13.67 68.94
C GLU A 14 9.91 13.59 67.68
N GLU A 15 11.24 13.42 67.83
CA GLU A 15 12.15 13.33 66.68
C GLU A 15 11.98 12.02 65.87
N ALA A 16 11.77 10.88 66.56
CA ALA A 16 11.57 9.58 65.90
C ALA A 16 10.26 9.48 65.10
N GLY A 17 9.20 10.17 65.54
CA GLY A 17 7.94 10.26 64.78
C GLY A 17 8.06 11.17 63.55
N SER A 18 8.92 12.18 63.60
CA SER A 18 9.15 13.11 62.48
C SER A 18 9.96 12.49 61.34
N GLU A 19 10.96 11.64 61.65
CA GLU A 19 11.78 10.93 60.65
C GLU A 19 10.97 9.85 59.91
N ASP A 20 10.07 9.14 60.60
CA ASP A 20 9.16 8.14 59.99
C ASP A 20 8.15 8.80 59.03
N LEU A 21 7.60 9.96 59.41
CA LEU A 21 6.72 10.76 58.56
C LEU A 21 7.45 11.29 57.31
N GLY A 22 8.68 11.82 57.47
CA GLY A 22 9.49 12.29 56.35
C GLY A 22 9.82 11.18 55.35
N THR A 23 10.17 10.01 55.86
CA THR A 23 10.43 8.81 55.04
C THR A 23 9.16 8.35 54.32
N ARG A 24 8.00 8.39 54.99
CA ARG A 24 6.72 8.04 54.39
C ARG A 24 6.31 9.00 53.28
N VAL A 25 6.56 10.29 53.45
CA VAL A 25 6.30 11.32 52.41
C VAL A 25 7.17 11.07 51.19
N GLN A 26 8.48 10.82 51.35
CA GLN A 26 9.37 10.52 50.22
C GLN A 26 8.93 9.28 49.43
N VAL A 27 8.55 8.20 50.13
CA VAL A 27 8.04 6.97 49.47
C VAL A 27 6.75 7.25 48.69
N LEU A 28 5.84 8.07 49.24
CA LEU A 28 4.61 8.44 48.55
C LEU A 28 4.88 9.34 47.34
N GLU A 29 5.84 10.25 47.42
CA GLU A 29 6.27 11.11 46.30
C GLU A 29 6.90 10.28 45.17
N GLU A 30 7.76 9.31 45.47
CA GLU A 30 8.33 8.38 44.49
C GLU A 30 7.26 7.51 43.83
N GLN A 31 6.32 6.97 44.60
CA GLN A 31 5.19 6.21 44.06
C GLN A 31 4.31 7.06 43.15
N LEU A 32 4.08 8.32 43.53
CA LEU A 32 3.31 9.26 42.75
C LEU A 32 4.03 9.65 41.45
N ALA A 33 5.35 9.85 41.49
CA ALA A 33 6.18 10.09 40.32
C ALA A 33 6.15 8.88 39.37
N ALA A 34 6.35 7.67 39.89
CA ALA A 34 6.28 6.43 39.10
C ALA A 34 4.89 6.21 38.47
N ALA A 35 3.81 6.48 39.22
CA ALA A 35 2.44 6.39 38.72
C ALA A 35 2.13 7.43 37.64
N LYS A 36 2.63 8.67 37.79
CA LYS A 36 2.52 9.71 36.77
C LYS A 36 3.26 9.33 35.49
N ASP A 37 4.47 8.81 35.61
CA ASP A 37 5.25 8.33 34.47
C ASP A 37 4.55 7.18 33.74
N GLN A 38 4.01 6.21 34.49
CA GLN A 38 3.24 5.12 33.93
C GLN A 38 1.97 5.61 33.23
N SER A 39 1.26 6.58 33.83
CA SER A 39 0.07 7.19 33.23
C SER A 39 0.40 7.93 31.93
N LEU A 40 1.48 8.72 31.91
CA LEU A 40 1.92 9.43 30.71
C LEU A 40 2.30 8.47 29.58
N ARG A 41 3.01 7.38 29.89
CA ARG A 41 3.32 6.33 28.89
C ARG A 41 2.04 5.66 28.37
N ALA A 42 1.12 5.30 29.26
CA ALA A 42 -0.15 4.71 28.85
C ALA A 42 -0.96 5.64 27.93
N VAL A 43 -0.98 6.95 28.21
CA VAL A 43 -1.64 7.95 27.35
C VAL A 43 -0.94 8.01 25.98
N ALA A 44 0.38 8.02 25.94
CA ALA A 44 1.14 8.01 24.69
C ALA A 44 0.88 6.73 23.86
N ASP A 45 0.84 5.57 24.50
CA ASP A 45 0.52 4.29 23.85
C ASP A 45 -0.91 4.29 23.29
N LEU A 46 -1.88 4.80 24.04
CA LEU A 46 -3.26 4.95 23.57
C LEU A 46 -3.37 5.89 22.36
N GLN A 47 -2.64 7.01 22.37
CA GLN A 47 -2.59 7.92 21.21
C GLN A 47 -1.98 7.25 19.98
N ASN A 48 -0.90 6.48 20.16
CA ASN A 48 -0.27 5.72 19.08
C ASN A 48 -1.19 4.65 18.50
N VAL A 49 -1.88 3.90 19.36
CA VAL A 49 -2.86 2.87 18.95
C VAL A 49 -4.02 3.52 18.21
N ARG A 50 -4.55 4.64 18.72
CA ARG A 50 -5.64 5.38 18.06
C ARG A 50 -5.24 5.85 16.66
N ARG A 51 -4.06 6.49 16.53
CA ARG A 51 -3.54 6.93 15.23
C ARG A 51 -3.37 5.77 14.26
N ARG A 52 -2.88 4.62 14.75
CA ARG A 52 -2.75 3.40 13.92
C ARG A 52 -4.12 2.88 13.48
N ALA A 53 -5.08 2.78 14.40
CA ALA A 53 -6.43 2.32 14.09
C ALA A 53 -7.12 3.21 13.05
N GLU A 54 -6.99 4.54 13.16
CA GLU A 54 -7.51 5.49 12.17
C GLU A 54 -6.91 5.25 10.78
N GLN A 55 -5.59 5.04 10.69
CA GLN A 55 -4.91 4.71 9.43
C GLN A 55 -5.35 3.36 8.85
N ASP A 56 -5.54 2.35 9.69
CA ASP A 56 -5.97 1.01 9.26
C ASP A 56 -7.42 1.01 8.75
N VAL A 57 -8.31 1.78 9.40
CA VAL A 57 -9.69 1.97 8.93
C VAL A 57 -9.72 2.71 7.58
N GLU A 58 -8.92 3.76 7.43
CA GLU A 58 -8.84 4.50 6.17
C GLU A 58 -8.33 3.60 5.01
N LYS A 59 -7.29 2.80 5.27
CA LYS A 59 -6.78 1.81 4.31
C LYS A 59 -7.83 0.75 3.99
N ALA A 60 -8.50 0.21 5.00
CA ALA A 60 -9.56 -0.77 4.80
C ALA A 60 -10.68 -0.20 3.92
N HIS A 61 -11.07 1.07 4.11
CA HIS A 61 -12.07 1.71 3.28
C HIS A 61 -11.59 1.94 1.84
N LYS A 62 -10.35 2.41 1.65
CA LYS A 62 -9.75 2.63 0.33
C LYS A 62 -9.57 1.35 -0.48
N PHE A 63 -9.31 0.22 0.18
CA PHE A 63 -8.98 -1.04 -0.48
C PHE A 63 -10.00 -2.16 -0.24
N ALA A 64 -11.17 -1.87 0.33
CA ALA A 64 -12.24 -2.84 0.58
C ALA A 64 -12.67 -3.57 -0.71
N LEU A 65 -12.66 -2.86 -1.84
CA LEU A 65 -13.06 -3.38 -3.15
C LEU A 65 -11.91 -4.04 -3.93
N GLU A 66 -10.69 -4.12 -3.38
CA GLU A 66 -9.50 -4.61 -4.09
C GLU A 66 -9.72 -6.02 -4.66
N LYS A 67 -10.17 -6.96 -3.83
CA LYS A 67 -10.42 -8.35 -4.24
C LYS A 67 -11.56 -8.45 -5.25
N PHE A 68 -12.66 -7.76 -4.99
CA PHE A 68 -13.82 -7.76 -5.87
C PHE A 68 -13.50 -7.18 -7.25
N ALA A 69 -12.77 -6.06 -7.27
CA ALA A 69 -12.27 -5.46 -8.49
C ALA A 69 -11.35 -6.40 -9.27
N SER A 70 -10.40 -7.05 -8.57
CA SER A 70 -9.50 -8.04 -9.16
C SER A 70 -10.26 -9.19 -9.83
N ASP A 71 -11.30 -9.71 -9.19
CA ASP A 71 -12.11 -10.81 -9.72
C ASP A 71 -12.99 -10.39 -10.92
N LEU A 72 -13.25 -9.08 -11.08
CA LEU A 72 -13.96 -8.52 -12.24
C LEU A 72 -13.07 -8.26 -13.46
N LEU A 73 -11.76 -8.09 -13.28
CA LEU A 73 -10.86 -7.79 -14.40
C LEU A 73 -10.91 -8.85 -15.53
N PRO A 74 -10.98 -10.17 -15.26
CA PRO A 74 -11.13 -11.18 -16.31
C PRO A 74 -12.39 -11.03 -17.17
N VAL A 75 -13.44 -10.40 -16.64
CA VAL A 75 -14.68 -10.14 -17.40
C VAL A 75 -14.42 -9.07 -18.45
N ILE A 76 -13.74 -7.98 -18.08
CA ILE A 76 -13.34 -6.93 -19.02
C ILE A 76 -12.40 -7.49 -20.08
N ASP A 77 -11.39 -8.25 -19.65
CA ASP A 77 -10.42 -8.84 -20.57
C ASP A 77 -11.11 -9.75 -21.59
N SER A 78 -12.15 -10.48 -21.16
CA SER A 78 -12.95 -11.32 -22.05
C SER A 78 -13.76 -10.49 -23.07
N LEU A 79 -14.32 -9.36 -22.64
CA LEU A 79 -15.03 -8.43 -23.54
C LEU A 79 -14.07 -7.79 -24.55
N GLU A 80 -12.91 -7.32 -24.10
CA GLU A 80 -11.86 -6.76 -24.97
C GLU A 80 -11.37 -7.81 -25.98
N ARG A 81 -11.07 -9.03 -25.52
CA ARG A 81 -10.66 -10.14 -26.38
C ARG A 81 -11.73 -10.53 -27.39
N GLY A 82 -13.01 -10.48 -27.01
CA GLY A 82 -14.14 -10.70 -27.91
C GLY A 82 -14.19 -9.65 -29.03
N LEU A 83 -13.96 -8.38 -28.69
CA LEU A 83 -13.88 -7.29 -29.67
C LEU A 83 -12.66 -7.42 -30.59
N GLU A 84 -11.50 -7.83 -30.06
CA GLU A 84 -10.27 -8.04 -30.85
C GLU A 84 -10.39 -9.20 -31.85
N LEU A 85 -11.06 -10.29 -31.47
CA LEU A 85 -11.26 -11.46 -32.33
C LEU A 85 -12.39 -11.26 -33.36
N SER A 86 -13.28 -10.29 -33.12
CA SER A 86 -14.36 -9.96 -34.04
C SER A 86 -13.83 -9.18 -35.26
N SER A 87 -14.31 -9.54 -36.46
CA SER A 87 -13.98 -8.78 -37.68
C SER A 87 -14.79 -7.49 -37.73
N ALA A 88 -14.12 -6.34 -37.72
CA ALA A 88 -14.79 -5.03 -37.76
C ALA A 88 -15.57 -4.79 -39.07
N ASP A 89 -15.19 -5.47 -40.15
CA ASP A 89 -15.79 -5.32 -41.49
C ASP A 89 -16.98 -6.26 -41.73
N ASP A 90 -17.31 -7.15 -40.78
CA ASP A 90 -18.46 -8.04 -40.89
C ASP A 90 -19.74 -7.34 -40.43
N GLU A 91 -20.50 -6.82 -41.39
CA GLU A 91 -21.77 -6.12 -41.18
C GLU A 91 -22.83 -6.99 -40.46
N THR A 92 -22.70 -8.32 -40.47
CA THR A 92 -23.67 -9.22 -39.80
C THR A 92 -23.53 -9.20 -38.28
N ILE A 93 -22.32 -8.99 -37.76
CA ILE A 93 -22.02 -8.96 -36.31
C ILE A 93 -21.87 -7.55 -35.76
N LYS A 94 -21.81 -6.53 -36.62
CA LYS A 94 -21.61 -5.13 -36.25
C LYS A 94 -22.57 -4.61 -35.16
N PRO A 95 -23.90 -4.87 -35.19
CA PRO A 95 -24.77 -4.44 -34.10
C PRO A 95 -24.44 -5.07 -32.74
N MET A 96 -23.98 -6.32 -32.75
CA MET A 96 -23.53 -7.01 -31.53
C MET A 96 -22.21 -6.43 -31.03
N ARG A 97 -21.27 -6.15 -31.95
CA ARG A 97 -19.97 -5.54 -31.64
C ARG A 97 -20.14 -4.16 -31.00
N ASP A 98 -20.99 -3.32 -31.57
CA ASP A 98 -21.32 -1.99 -31.03
C ASP A 98 -21.94 -2.07 -29.63
N GLY A 99 -22.80 -3.07 -29.39
CA GLY A 99 -23.38 -3.33 -28.07
C GLY A 99 -22.34 -3.75 -27.03
N ILE A 100 -21.39 -4.60 -27.42
CA ILE A 100 -20.27 -5.00 -26.55
C ILE A 100 -19.36 -3.81 -26.26
N GLU A 101 -19.05 -2.98 -27.26
CA GLU A 101 -18.21 -1.79 -27.12
C GLU A 101 -18.86 -0.75 -26.18
N LEU A 102 -20.17 -0.53 -26.31
CA LEU A 102 -20.93 0.32 -25.39
C LEU A 102 -20.90 -0.23 -23.95
N THR A 103 -21.07 -1.54 -23.80
CA THR A 103 -21.03 -2.20 -22.49
C THR A 103 -19.64 -2.08 -21.85
N LEU A 104 -18.58 -2.30 -22.63
CA LEU A 104 -17.19 -2.13 -22.20
C LEU A 104 -16.93 -0.69 -21.75
N LYS A 105 -17.42 0.30 -22.50
CA LYS A 105 -17.32 1.72 -22.13
C LYS A 105 -18.03 2.01 -20.82
N MET A 106 -19.29 1.58 -20.66
CA MET A 106 -20.04 1.75 -19.41
C MET A 106 -19.35 1.08 -18.22
N PHE A 107 -18.74 -0.09 -18.45
CA PHE A 107 -17.98 -0.80 -17.43
C PHE A 107 -16.72 -0.03 -17.03
N SER A 108 -15.92 0.44 -18.01
CA SER A 108 -14.72 1.25 -17.78
C SER A 108 -15.05 2.55 -17.04
N ASP A 109 -16.11 3.25 -17.44
CA ASP A 109 -16.57 4.46 -16.76
C ASP A 109 -17.01 4.17 -15.33
N THR A 110 -17.56 2.98 -15.07
CA THR A 110 -17.91 2.52 -13.72
C THR A 110 -16.68 2.30 -12.86
N LEU A 111 -15.66 1.62 -13.39
CA LEU A 111 -14.41 1.42 -12.68
C LEU A 111 -13.71 2.75 -12.33
N LYS A 112 -13.68 3.71 -13.26
CA LYS A 112 -13.10 5.04 -13.01
C LYS A 112 -13.79 5.78 -11.86
N ARG A 113 -15.12 5.65 -11.71
CA ARG A 113 -15.85 6.26 -10.57
C ARG A 113 -15.44 5.71 -9.21
N TYR A 114 -14.90 4.49 -9.16
CA TYR A 114 -14.35 3.87 -7.96
C TYR A 114 -12.82 4.00 -7.88
N ASN A 115 -12.22 4.95 -8.59
CA ASN A 115 -10.78 5.20 -8.62
C ASN A 115 -9.96 3.99 -9.07
N LEU A 116 -10.56 3.19 -9.97
CA LEU A 116 -9.88 2.10 -10.63
C LEU A 116 -9.47 2.55 -12.03
N GLU A 117 -8.18 2.75 -12.22
CA GLU A 117 -7.57 3.30 -13.43
C GLU A 117 -6.89 2.20 -14.24
N ALA A 118 -7.08 2.24 -15.56
CA ALA A 118 -6.45 1.29 -16.49
C ALA A 118 -5.04 1.78 -16.87
N ILE A 119 -4.09 0.85 -16.88
CA ILE A 119 -2.73 1.05 -17.38
C ILE A 119 -2.66 0.42 -18.77
N ASP A 120 -2.59 1.27 -19.80
CA ASP A 120 -2.50 0.89 -21.21
C ASP A 120 -1.27 1.55 -21.86
N PRO A 121 -0.07 1.01 -21.62
CA PRO A 121 1.19 1.70 -21.92
C PRO A 121 1.61 1.53 -23.39
N HIS A 122 0.68 1.42 -24.32
CA HIS A 122 1.02 1.20 -25.74
C HIS A 122 1.85 2.36 -26.30
N GLY A 123 3.09 2.09 -26.73
CA GLY A 123 4.03 3.08 -27.21
C GLY A 123 4.80 3.83 -26.10
N GLU A 124 4.56 3.53 -24.83
CA GLU A 124 5.29 4.09 -23.70
C GLU A 124 6.54 3.26 -23.36
N PRO A 125 7.54 3.85 -22.68
CA PRO A 125 8.68 3.10 -22.16
C PRO A 125 8.23 2.04 -21.15
N PHE A 126 8.90 0.88 -21.17
CA PHE A 126 8.62 -0.17 -20.22
C PHE A 126 8.97 0.25 -18.78
N ASN A 127 8.00 0.13 -17.86
CA ASN A 127 8.18 0.34 -16.42
C ASN A 127 7.90 -0.97 -15.66
N ALA A 128 8.92 -1.51 -14.99
CA ALA A 128 8.80 -2.76 -14.23
C ALA A 128 7.87 -2.69 -13.01
N GLU A 129 7.57 -1.49 -12.49
CA GLU A 129 6.64 -1.32 -11.37
C GLU A 129 5.19 -1.53 -11.81
N HIS A 130 4.85 -1.26 -13.07
CA HIS A 130 3.48 -1.30 -13.57
C HIS A 130 3.26 -2.33 -14.68
N HIS A 131 4.31 -2.79 -15.34
CA HIS A 131 4.24 -3.64 -16.53
C HIS A 131 4.97 -4.98 -16.30
N GLN A 132 4.42 -6.04 -16.87
CA GLN A 132 5.01 -7.36 -16.94
C GLN A 132 5.33 -7.69 -18.40
N ALA A 133 6.62 -7.74 -18.74
CA ALA A 133 7.07 -8.11 -20.08
C ALA A 133 6.89 -9.61 -20.31
N MET A 134 6.01 -9.98 -21.24
CA MET A 134 5.74 -11.38 -21.62
C MET A 134 6.68 -11.88 -22.71
N ALA A 135 7.03 -11.00 -23.64
CA ALA A 135 7.91 -11.32 -24.75
C ALA A 135 8.66 -10.05 -25.19
N MET A 136 9.79 -10.28 -25.87
CA MET A 136 10.52 -9.24 -26.58
C MET A 136 10.37 -9.48 -28.08
N GLN A 137 10.06 -8.43 -28.83
CA GLN A 137 9.94 -8.49 -30.29
C GLN A 137 10.89 -7.47 -30.93
N GLU A 138 11.58 -7.88 -31.98
CA GLU A 138 12.43 -6.98 -32.76
C GLU A 138 11.55 -5.99 -33.52
N SER A 139 11.86 -4.70 -33.39
CA SER A 139 11.20 -3.63 -34.14
C SER A 139 12.23 -2.57 -34.50
N ALA A 140 12.19 -2.14 -35.77
CA ALA A 140 12.99 -1.01 -36.25
C ALA A 140 12.27 0.33 -36.08
N ASP A 141 10.97 0.29 -35.73
CA ASP A 141 10.08 1.46 -35.76
C ASP A 141 9.97 2.17 -34.41
N VAL A 142 10.37 1.51 -33.32
CA VAL A 142 10.18 2.00 -31.94
C VAL A 142 11.47 1.86 -31.15
N GLU A 143 11.76 2.82 -30.27
CA GLU A 143 12.97 2.79 -29.44
C GLU A 143 13.07 1.47 -28.65
N PRO A 144 14.27 0.90 -28.47
CA PRO A 144 14.46 -0.29 -27.64
C PRO A 144 13.89 -0.09 -26.22
N ASN A 145 13.34 -1.15 -25.63
CA ASN A 145 12.72 -1.11 -24.30
C ASN A 145 11.40 -0.31 -24.21
N SER A 146 10.69 -0.17 -25.33
CA SER A 146 9.35 0.44 -25.41
C SER A 146 8.28 -0.63 -25.54
N VAL A 147 7.06 -0.36 -25.07
CA VAL A 147 5.94 -1.29 -25.20
C VAL A 147 5.40 -1.25 -26.63
N LEU A 148 5.51 -2.37 -27.34
CA LEU A 148 5.00 -2.54 -28.71
C LEU A 148 3.52 -2.92 -28.75
N LYS A 149 3.10 -3.76 -27.80
CA LYS A 149 1.72 -4.24 -27.73
C LYS A 149 1.34 -4.53 -26.29
N VAL A 150 0.12 -4.16 -25.93
CA VAL A 150 -0.49 -4.53 -24.64
C VAL A 150 -1.38 -5.74 -24.91
N PHE A 151 -1.07 -6.87 -24.28
CA PHE A 151 -1.87 -8.10 -24.39
C PHE A 151 -3.00 -8.15 -23.36
N GLN A 152 -2.76 -7.54 -22.20
CA GLN A 152 -3.75 -7.41 -21.14
C GLN A 152 -3.46 -6.12 -20.39
N LYS A 153 -4.47 -5.26 -20.25
CA LYS A 153 -4.33 -3.99 -19.55
C LYS A 153 -4.07 -4.21 -18.06
N GLY A 154 -3.23 -3.36 -17.50
CA GLY A 154 -2.99 -3.28 -16.06
C GLY A 154 -4.07 -2.45 -15.40
N TYR A 155 -4.18 -2.55 -14.07
CA TYR A 155 -5.14 -1.74 -13.32
C TYR A 155 -4.58 -1.31 -11.96
N MET A 156 -4.94 -0.10 -11.54
CA MET A 156 -4.60 0.48 -10.24
C MET A 156 -5.86 0.88 -9.49
N LEU A 157 -5.90 0.65 -8.18
CA LEU A 157 -6.97 1.11 -7.29
C LEU A 157 -6.39 2.10 -6.30
N ASN A 158 -6.89 3.34 -6.29
CA ASN A 158 -6.45 4.37 -5.35
C ASN A 158 -4.91 4.52 -5.29
N GLY A 159 -4.24 4.43 -6.44
CA GLY A 159 -2.78 4.53 -6.56
C GLY A 159 -2.00 3.24 -6.24
N ARG A 160 -2.67 2.15 -5.86
CA ARG A 160 -2.04 0.84 -5.64
C ARG A 160 -2.25 -0.08 -6.83
N LEU A 161 -1.19 -0.75 -7.28
CA LEU A 161 -1.27 -1.72 -8.37
C LEU A 161 -2.12 -2.94 -7.96
N LEU A 162 -3.19 -3.20 -8.72
CA LEU A 162 -4.01 -4.42 -8.61
C LEU A 162 -3.41 -5.54 -9.46
N ARG A 163 -3.07 -5.22 -10.71
CA ARG A 163 -2.55 -6.15 -11.70
C ARG A 163 -1.64 -5.40 -12.68
N PRO A 164 -0.42 -5.89 -12.97
CA PRO A 164 0.43 -5.28 -13.97
C PRO A 164 -0.14 -5.46 -15.39
N ALA A 165 0.20 -4.53 -16.28
CA ALA A 165 -0.12 -4.68 -17.70
C ALA A 165 0.79 -5.74 -18.33
N MET A 166 0.25 -6.75 -19.00
CA MET A 166 1.06 -7.72 -19.74
C MET A 166 1.39 -7.15 -21.12
N VAL A 167 2.68 -6.98 -21.40
CA VAL A 167 3.16 -6.25 -22.57
C VAL A 167 4.21 -7.02 -23.35
N VAL A 168 4.29 -6.71 -24.64
CA VAL A 168 5.41 -7.08 -25.51
C VAL A 168 6.32 -5.87 -25.65
N VAL A 169 7.61 -6.05 -25.39
CA VAL A 169 8.59 -4.97 -25.38
C VAL A 169 9.46 -5.04 -26.63
N SER A 170 9.87 -3.89 -27.17
CA SER A 170 10.78 -3.80 -28.30
C SER A 170 12.20 -4.19 -27.89
N LYS A 171 12.85 -4.97 -28.75
CA LYS A 171 14.28 -5.23 -28.71
C LYS A 171 14.93 -4.61 -29.93
N ALA A 172 16.12 -4.03 -29.77
CA ALA A 172 16.92 -3.60 -30.90
C ALA A 172 17.13 -4.80 -31.85
N PRO A 173 16.92 -4.63 -33.17
CA PRO A 173 17.21 -5.69 -34.13
C PRO A 173 18.68 -6.09 -33.98
N ALA A 174 18.95 -7.39 -33.89
CA ALA A 174 20.32 -7.86 -33.79
C ALA A 174 21.10 -7.39 -35.03
N ALA A 175 22.12 -6.56 -34.83
CA ALA A 175 23.04 -6.21 -35.90
C ALA A 175 23.58 -7.51 -36.51
N ALA A 176 23.33 -7.72 -37.80
CA ALA A 176 23.83 -8.88 -38.53
C ALA A 176 25.32 -9.04 -38.24
N GLN A 177 25.70 -10.17 -37.64
CA GLN A 177 27.10 -10.49 -37.36
C GLN A 177 27.86 -10.40 -38.70
N PRO A 178 28.95 -9.62 -38.80
CA PRO A 178 29.74 -9.62 -40.01
C PRO A 178 30.37 -11.01 -40.13
N SER A 179 29.92 -11.79 -41.12
CA SER A 179 30.55 -13.05 -41.49
C SER A 179 31.99 -12.76 -41.90
N ILE A 180 32.93 -13.06 -41.01
CA ILE A 180 34.36 -13.06 -41.31
C ILE A 180 34.57 -14.20 -42.30
N ASN A 181 34.68 -13.89 -43.59
CA ASN A 181 35.14 -14.84 -44.59
C ASN A 181 36.59 -15.20 -44.28
N GLU A 182 36.81 -16.38 -43.74
CA GLU A 182 38.10 -17.01 -43.58
C GLU A 182 38.51 -17.60 -44.94
N GLN A 183 39.24 -16.81 -45.73
CA GLN A 183 40.01 -17.29 -46.88
C GLN A 183 41.45 -16.81 -46.71
N ALA A 184 42.35 -17.73 -46.32
CA ALA A 184 43.79 -17.68 -46.54
C ALA A 184 44.32 -19.11 -46.64
#